data_AF-A0A351TS78-F1
#
_entry.id   AF-A0A351TS78-F1
#
_cell.length_a   1.000
_cell.length_b   1.000
_cell.length_c   1.000
_cell.angle_alpha   90.00
_cell.angle_beta   90.00
_cell.angle_gamma   90.00
#
_symmetry.space_group_name_H-M   'P 1'
#
loop_
_entity.id
_entity.type
_entity.pdbx_description
1 polymer ?
#
loop_
_entity_poly.entity_id
_entity_poly.type
_entity_poly.pdbx_seq_one_letter_code
_entity_poly.pdbx_strand_id
1 'polypeptide(L)'
;MHSGKGCPILGAGGHFMRKTVRTTIFILLFLTLGVSTALLAYLHFGAADSGNLSGEWTAELDMTEQAAVTAFIWLRDIEAVSVTLEETESRMQGLAVQVELSFEQTSRQGGTFRSSVLPESYEACRQAAYEALAEEFRALLAERIRMAGYGDVDGAAAEALTEETFGMSTVSWLMSCGPALMPSLEELQAVYDGSGTYETADGILARQFESGAFVGTKEERYILKDSDLILSGENDASGSGGSEPDSEYRKKALTGKHL
;
A
#
# COMPACT_ATOMS: atom_id res chain seq x y z
N MET A 1 46.64 -7.41 -98.56
CA MET A 1 47.01 -6.82 -97.25
C MET A 1 45.75 -6.44 -96.51
N HIS A 2 45.67 -6.88 -95.24
CA HIS A 2 44.93 -6.35 -94.08
C HIS A 2 43.42 -6.09 -94.17
N SER A 3 42.61 -6.81 -93.38
CA SER A 3 42.32 -6.57 -91.93
C SER A 3 41.19 -5.55 -91.80
N GLY A 4 40.09 -5.74 -91.08
CA GLY A 4 39.69 -6.74 -90.11
C GLY A 4 38.66 -6.09 -89.16
N LYS A 5 37.92 -6.96 -88.47
CA LYS A 5 37.21 -6.74 -87.18
C LYS A 5 35.87 -6.00 -87.20
N GLY A 6 34.86 -6.74 -86.75
CA GLY A 6 33.57 -6.21 -86.31
C GLY A 6 33.61 -5.60 -84.92
N CYS A 7 32.44 -5.14 -84.49
CA CYS A 7 32.14 -4.75 -83.12
C CYS A 7 30.68 -5.11 -82.83
N PRO A 8 30.38 -5.88 -81.76
CA PRO A 8 29.04 -6.01 -81.21
C PRO A 8 28.99 -5.35 -79.83
N ILE A 9 28.07 -4.41 -79.57
CA ILE A 9 27.63 -4.11 -78.21
C ILE A 9 26.15 -3.71 -78.25
N LEU A 10 25.28 -4.54 -77.66
CA LEU A 10 24.10 -4.06 -76.94
C LEU A 10 23.61 -5.15 -75.96
N GLY A 11 23.64 -4.87 -74.66
CA GLY A 11 23.11 -5.79 -73.65
C GLY A 11 23.49 -5.47 -72.22
N ALA A 12 22.98 -4.37 -71.65
CA ALA A 12 23.11 -4.07 -70.21
C ALA A 12 21.94 -3.20 -69.71
N GLY A 13 20.77 -3.80 -69.49
CA GLY A 13 19.58 -3.08 -68.97
C GLY A 13 18.68 -3.88 -68.04
N GLY A 14 18.54 -5.20 -68.25
CA GLY A 14 17.62 -6.04 -67.45
C GLY A 14 18.13 -6.48 -66.07
N HIS A 15 19.44 -6.37 -65.80
CA HIS A 15 20.03 -6.90 -64.57
C HIS A 15 19.92 -5.95 -63.37
N PHE A 16 19.71 -4.66 -63.60
CA PHE A 16 19.72 -3.62 -62.55
C PHE A 16 18.36 -3.53 -61.83
N MET A 17 17.23 -3.47 -62.55
CA MET A 17 15.88 -3.41 -61.97
C MET A 17 15.54 -4.63 -61.09
N ARG A 18 15.93 -5.84 -61.50
CA ARG A 18 15.68 -7.06 -60.72
C ARG A 18 16.49 -7.10 -59.42
N LYS A 19 17.67 -6.47 -59.40
CA LYS A 19 18.48 -6.28 -58.19
C LYS A 19 17.80 -5.28 -57.24
N THR A 20 17.38 -4.13 -57.74
CA THR A 20 16.74 -3.09 -56.93
C THR A 20 15.44 -3.58 -56.30
N VAL A 21 14.55 -4.22 -57.07
CA VAL A 21 13.30 -4.78 -56.55
C VAL A 21 13.57 -5.83 -55.47
N ARG A 22 14.56 -6.71 -55.68
CA ARG A 22 14.92 -7.74 -54.70
C ARG A 22 15.48 -7.13 -53.42
N THR A 23 16.31 -6.09 -53.52
CA THR A 23 16.82 -5.34 -52.36
C THR A 23 15.70 -4.65 -51.59
N THR A 24 14.76 -4.01 -52.27
CA THR A 24 13.59 -3.39 -51.62
C THR A 24 12.73 -4.41 -50.87
N ILE A 25 12.49 -5.59 -51.45
CA ILE A 25 11.76 -6.69 -50.80
C ILE A 25 12.51 -7.17 -49.55
N PHE A 26 13.83 -7.33 -49.62
CA PHE A 26 14.64 -7.73 -48.46
C PHE A 26 14.59 -6.69 -47.33
N ILE A 27 14.62 -5.40 -47.65
CA ILE A 27 14.52 -4.32 -46.67
C ILE A 27 13.14 -4.32 -46.00
N LEU A 28 12.06 -4.47 -46.77
CA LEU A 28 10.70 -4.55 -46.23
C LEU A 28 10.51 -5.79 -45.34
N LEU A 29 11.08 -6.94 -45.73
CA LEU A 29 11.08 -8.15 -44.89
C LEU A 29 11.84 -7.93 -43.58
N PHE A 30 13.00 -7.26 -43.62
CA PHE A 30 13.76 -6.97 -42.41
C PHE A 30 13.04 -5.98 -41.49
N LEU A 31 12.39 -4.97 -42.05
CA LEU A 31 11.60 -4.00 -41.29
C LEU A 31 10.38 -4.64 -40.64
N THR A 32 9.61 -5.43 -41.40
CA THR A 32 8.44 -6.14 -40.88
C THR A 32 8.84 -7.18 -39.83
N LEU A 33 9.96 -7.89 -40.05
CA LEU A 33 10.52 -8.80 -39.06
C LEU A 33 10.96 -8.04 -37.81
N GLY A 34 11.68 -6.92 -37.95
CA GLY A 34 12.12 -6.09 -36.83
C GLY A 34 10.95 -5.54 -36.01
N VAL A 35 9.90 -5.03 -36.66
CA VAL A 35 8.68 -4.56 -36.00
C VAL A 35 7.94 -5.71 -35.34
N SER A 36 7.84 -6.88 -35.99
CA SER A 36 7.19 -8.06 -35.39
C SER A 36 7.96 -8.59 -34.19
N THR A 37 9.29 -8.61 -34.25
CA THR A 37 10.17 -9.00 -33.14
C THR A 37 10.11 -7.98 -32.01
N ALA A 38 10.09 -6.67 -32.30
CA ALA A 38 9.91 -5.64 -31.28
C ALA A 38 8.53 -5.71 -30.62
N LEU A 39 7.47 -5.97 -31.40
CA LEU A 39 6.12 -6.17 -30.89
C LEU A 39 6.02 -7.46 -30.07
N LEU A 40 6.63 -8.56 -30.51
CA LEU A 40 6.68 -9.81 -29.75
C LEU A 40 7.49 -9.64 -28.47
N ALA A 41 8.63 -8.95 -28.52
CA ALA A 41 9.42 -8.64 -27.33
C ALA A 41 8.64 -7.73 -26.37
N TYR A 42 7.92 -6.75 -26.89
CA TYR A 42 7.03 -5.92 -26.08
C TYR A 42 5.86 -6.73 -25.51
N LEU A 43 5.26 -7.68 -26.23
CA LEU A 43 4.17 -8.50 -25.70
C LEU A 43 4.64 -9.61 -24.74
N HIS A 44 5.87 -10.11 -24.91
CA HIS A 44 6.45 -11.16 -24.06
C HIS A 44 7.21 -10.62 -22.85
N PHE A 45 7.82 -9.44 -22.95
CA PHE A 45 8.63 -8.83 -21.88
C PHE A 45 8.08 -7.49 -21.39
N GLY A 46 7.26 -6.78 -22.18
CA GLY A 46 6.77 -5.43 -21.90
C GLY A 46 5.27 -5.31 -21.57
N ALA A 47 4.45 -6.33 -21.87
CA ALA A 47 3.25 -6.58 -21.09
C ALA A 47 3.80 -6.87 -19.70
N ALA A 48 3.60 -5.91 -18.78
CA ALA A 48 4.11 -5.99 -17.42
C ALA A 48 3.96 -7.44 -16.99
N ASP A 49 5.09 -8.08 -16.71
CA ASP A 49 5.12 -9.36 -16.03
C ASP A 49 4.40 -9.05 -14.72
N SER A 50 3.08 -9.25 -14.72
CA SER A 50 2.22 -9.12 -13.55
C SER A 50 2.70 -10.28 -12.70
N GLY A 51 3.80 -10.02 -11.99
CA GLY A 51 4.68 -11.04 -11.45
C GLY A 51 3.82 -12.05 -10.72
N ASN A 52 4.10 -13.34 -10.92
CA ASN A 52 3.34 -14.41 -10.32
C ASN A 52 3.16 -14.13 -8.82
N LEU A 53 1.96 -13.70 -8.42
CA LEU A 53 1.64 -13.41 -7.03
C LEU A 53 1.44 -14.68 -6.21
N SER A 54 1.49 -15.86 -6.83
CA SER A 54 1.29 -17.12 -6.12
C SER A 54 2.30 -17.27 -4.97
N GLY A 55 1.79 -17.59 -3.80
CA GLY A 55 2.60 -17.70 -2.60
C GLY A 55 1.91 -17.11 -1.38
N GLU A 56 2.65 -17.13 -0.28
CA GLU A 56 2.27 -16.50 0.99
C GLU A 56 2.99 -15.15 1.10
N TRP A 57 2.25 -14.15 1.55
CA TRP A 57 2.71 -12.78 1.68
C TRP A 57 2.21 -12.20 3.00
N THR A 58 2.99 -11.27 3.54
CA THR A 58 2.56 -10.43 4.65
C THR A 58 2.38 -9.01 4.12
N ALA A 59 1.22 -8.43 4.40
CA ALA A 59 0.95 -7.01 4.22
C ALA A 59 0.83 -6.33 5.57
N GLU A 60 1.21 -5.06 5.65
CA GLU A 60 1.12 -4.26 6.87
C GLU A 60 0.04 -3.18 6.71
N LEU A 61 -0.87 -3.13 7.67
CA LEU A 61 -1.85 -2.05 7.81
C LEU A 61 -1.27 -1.01 8.77
N ASP A 62 -0.95 0.18 8.27
CA ASP A 62 -0.42 1.28 9.07
C ASP A 62 -1.52 1.91 9.95
N MET A 63 -1.37 1.78 11.25
CA MET A 63 -2.27 2.32 12.28
C MET A 63 -1.75 3.64 12.88
N THR A 64 -0.56 4.10 12.48
CA THR A 64 0.15 5.25 13.06
C THR A 64 -0.69 6.52 13.05
N GLU A 65 -1.18 6.94 11.88
CA GLU A 65 -1.92 8.19 11.73
C GLU A 65 -3.22 8.17 12.55
N GLN A 66 -3.98 7.07 12.47
CA GLN A 66 -5.24 6.95 13.20
C GLN A 66 -5.02 6.99 14.72
N ALA A 67 -4.05 6.22 15.23
CA ALA A 67 -3.73 6.19 16.64
C ALA A 67 -3.26 7.57 17.12
N ALA A 68 -2.36 8.21 16.38
CA ALA A 68 -1.83 9.53 16.71
C ALA A 68 -2.91 10.61 16.74
N VAL A 69 -3.78 10.67 15.72
CA VAL A 69 -4.88 11.65 15.65
C VAL A 69 -5.86 11.43 16.81
N THR A 70 -6.21 10.17 17.10
CA THR A 70 -7.15 9.83 18.18
C THR A 70 -6.58 10.19 19.54
N ALA A 71 -5.31 9.83 19.78
CA ALA A 71 -4.58 10.20 20.99
C ALA A 71 -4.48 11.71 21.15
N PHE A 72 -4.09 12.43 20.10
CA PHE A 72 -3.97 13.88 20.10
C PHE A 72 -5.29 14.56 20.47
N ILE A 73 -6.40 14.14 19.87
CA ILE A 73 -7.73 14.68 20.18
C ILE A 73 -8.06 14.45 21.66
N TRP A 74 -7.85 13.22 22.14
CA TRP A 74 -8.15 12.87 23.52
C TRP A 74 -7.27 13.61 24.54
N LEU A 75 -5.96 13.69 24.30
CA LEU A 75 -5.01 14.40 25.17
C LEU A 75 -5.28 15.91 25.19
N ARG A 76 -5.67 16.51 24.05
CA ARG A 76 -6.01 17.94 23.98
C ARG A 76 -7.24 18.29 24.83
N ASP A 77 -8.19 17.38 24.96
CA ASP A 77 -9.38 17.57 25.80
C ASP A 77 -9.04 17.54 27.29
N ILE A 78 -7.86 17.02 27.68
CA ILE A 78 -7.33 17.11 29.03
C ILE A 78 -6.82 18.54 29.25
N GLU A 79 -7.71 19.42 29.70
CA GLU A 79 -7.44 20.84 29.91
C GLU A 79 -6.13 21.08 30.69
N ALA A 80 -5.22 21.88 30.08
CA ALA A 80 -4.12 22.68 30.68
C ALA A 80 -2.69 22.45 30.14
N VAL A 81 -2.45 21.55 29.18
CA VAL A 81 -1.10 21.39 28.58
C VAL A 81 -1.15 21.43 27.05
N SER A 82 -0.21 22.14 26.44
CA SER A 82 -0.08 22.20 24.98
C SER A 82 0.54 20.91 24.46
N VAL A 83 -0.26 20.09 23.78
CA VAL A 83 0.19 18.95 22.98
C VAL A 83 0.07 19.34 21.52
N THR A 84 1.04 18.94 20.68
CA THR A 84 0.93 19.08 19.23
C THR A 84 0.68 17.73 18.56
N LEU A 85 0.06 17.76 17.39
CA LEU A 85 -0.15 16.55 16.60
C LEU A 85 1.19 15.94 16.16
N GLU A 86 2.16 16.76 15.75
CA GLU A 86 3.49 16.32 15.33
C GLU A 86 4.24 15.56 16.43
N GLU A 87 4.20 16.06 17.67
CA GLU A 87 4.77 15.35 18.82
C GLU A 87 4.09 14.00 19.04
N THR A 88 2.76 13.97 18.99
CA THR A 88 1.98 12.74 19.19
C THR A 88 2.27 11.71 18.08
N GLU A 89 2.31 12.15 16.82
CA GLU A 89 2.69 11.33 15.67
C GLU A 89 4.10 10.76 15.82
N SER A 90 5.05 11.57 16.30
CA SER A 90 6.44 11.13 16.49
C SER A 90 6.57 9.98 17.51
N ARG A 91 5.67 9.91 18.50
CA ARG A 91 5.70 8.87 19.54
C ARG A 91 4.91 7.63 19.17
N MET A 92 3.99 7.73 18.22
CA MET A 92 3.12 6.62 17.79
C MET A 92 3.57 6.00 16.46
N GLN A 93 4.83 6.23 16.05
CA GLN A 93 5.36 5.69 14.80
C GLN A 93 5.50 4.17 14.82
N GLY A 94 5.31 3.55 13.64
CA GLY A 94 5.58 2.13 13.44
C GLY A 94 4.51 1.21 14.00
N LEU A 95 3.29 1.74 14.21
CA LEU A 95 2.13 0.94 14.58
C LEU A 95 1.59 0.28 13.32
N ALA A 96 1.80 -1.03 13.19
CA ALA A 96 1.34 -1.80 12.05
C ALA A 96 0.70 -3.12 12.47
N VAL A 97 -0.41 -3.47 11.82
CA VAL A 97 -1.09 -4.77 11.97
C VAL A 97 -0.83 -5.61 10.74
N GLN A 98 -0.39 -6.84 10.92
CA GLN A 98 -0.10 -7.76 9.84
C GLN A 98 -1.36 -8.46 9.32
N VAL A 99 -1.44 -8.54 8.00
CA VAL A 99 -2.42 -9.31 7.25
C VAL A 99 -1.68 -10.36 6.45
N GLU A 100 -1.99 -11.63 6.71
CA GLU A 100 -1.50 -12.75 5.92
C GLU A 100 -2.34 -12.90 4.66
N LEU A 101 -1.66 -13.01 3.53
CA LEU A 101 -2.25 -13.16 2.21
C LEU A 101 -1.69 -14.40 1.55
N SER A 102 -2.57 -15.24 1.02
CA SER A 102 -2.18 -16.39 0.20
C SER A 102 -2.85 -16.25 -1.15
N PHE A 103 -2.07 -16.34 -2.22
CA PHE A 103 -2.57 -16.31 -3.60
C PHE A 103 -2.26 -17.62 -4.32
N GLU A 104 -3.20 -18.08 -5.12
CA GLU A 104 -3.04 -19.20 -6.03
C GLU A 104 -3.44 -18.76 -7.44
N GLN A 105 -2.49 -18.73 -8.37
CA GLN A 105 -2.76 -18.33 -9.75
C GLN A 105 -3.54 -19.42 -10.50
N THR A 106 -4.75 -19.08 -10.94
CA THR A 106 -5.60 -19.98 -11.76
C THR A 106 -5.79 -19.47 -13.20
N SER A 107 -5.34 -18.24 -13.49
CA SER A 107 -5.36 -17.63 -14.81
C SER A 107 -4.11 -16.78 -15.07
N ARG A 108 -3.95 -16.27 -16.30
CA ARG A 108 -2.75 -15.51 -16.69
C ARG A 108 -2.51 -14.26 -15.83
N GLN A 109 -3.57 -13.61 -15.37
CA GLN A 109 -3.51 -12.33 -14.65
C GLN A 109 -4.29 -12.36 -13.34
N GLY A 110 -4.64 -13.54 -12.83
CA GLY A 110 -5.50 -13.65 -11.67
C GLY A 110 -5.58 -15.05 -11.12
N GLY A 111 -6.34 -15.18 -10.04
CA GLY A 111 -6.40 -16.42 -9.29
C GLY A 111 -7.38 -16.35 -8.14
N THR A 112 -7.19 -17.23 -7.18
CA THR A 112 -7.89 -17.19 -5.90
C THR A 112 -6.97 -16.64 -4.82
N PHE A 113 -7.56 -16.06 -3.78
CA PHE A 113 -6.82 -15.58 -2.62
C PHE A 113 -7.51 -15.94 -1.31
N ARG A 114 -6.72 -15.95 -0.24
CA ARG A 114 -7.18 -15.94 1.16
C ARG A 114 -6.45 -14.83 1.90
N SER A 115 -7.15 -14.17 2.81
CA SER A 115 -6.68 -13.05 3.60
C SER A 115 -7.12 -13.23 5.05
N SER A 116 -6.23 -12.95 6.00
CA SER A 116 -6.55 -12.96 7.44
C SER A 116 -5.68 -11.98 8.22
N VAL A 117 -6.31 -11.19 9.08
CA VAL A 117 -5.65 -10.35 10.08
C VAL A 117 -5.10 -11.24 11.18
N LEU A 118 -3.81 -11.10 11.49
CA LEU A 118 -3.16 -11.90 12.52
C LEU A 118 -3.49 -11.34 13.93
N PRO A 119 -4.22 -12.08 14.80
CA PRO A 119 -4.64 -11.56 16.11
C PRO A 119 -3.47 -11.18 17.01
N GLU A 120 -2.38 -11.93 16.95
CA GLU A 120 -1.17 -11.68 17.74
C GLU A 120 -0.49 -10.36 17.32
N SER A 121 -0.46 -10.08 16.02
CA SER A 121 0.05 -8.80 15.50
C SER A 121 -0.85 -7.64 15.91
N TYR A 122 -2.17 -7.83 15.87
CA TYR A 122 -3.12 -6.83 16.36
C TYR A 122 -2.91 -6.52 17.84
N GLU A 123 -2.80 -7.54 18.70
CA GLU A 123 -2.60 -7.34 20.14
C GLU A 123 -1.26 -6.68 20.45
N ALA A 124 -0.20 -7.04 19.73
CA ALA A 124 1.11 -6.39 19.86
C ALA A 124 1.05 -4.91 19.45
N CYS A 125 0.42 -4.60 18.32
CA CYS A 125 0.21 -3.23 17.86
C CYS A 125 -0.66 -2.43 18.85
N ARG A 126 -1.71 -3.04 19.39
CA ARG A 126 -2.61 -2.44 20.39
C ARG A 126 -1.83 -2.11 21.65
N GLN A 127 -1.04 -3.05 22.16
CA GLN A 127 -0.19 -2.83 23.31
C GLN A 127 0.78 -1.68 23.09
N ALA A 128 1.51 -1.66 21.97
CA ALA A 128 2.45 -0.60 21.63
C ALA A 128 1.77 0.78 21.54
N ALA A 129 0.58 0.87 20.95
CA ALA A 129 -0.17 2.12 20.86
C ALA A 129 -0.52 2.69 22.24
N TYR A 130 -0.97 1.83 23.16
CA TYR A 130 -1.30 2.27 24.53
C TYR A 130 -0.07 2.53 25.39
N GLU A 131 1.06 1.85 25.16
CA GLU A 131 2.33 2.16 25.81
C GLU A 131 2.83 3.56 25.41
N ALA A 132 2.77 3.89 24.11
CA ALA A 132 3.10 5.22 23.61
C ALA A 132 2.17 6.30 24.22
N LEU A 133 0.86 6.05 24.27
CA LEU A 133 -0.09 6.97 24.92
C LEU A 133 0.20 7.13 26.41
N ALA A 134 0.53 6.04 27.11
CA ALA A 134 0.82 6.06 28.55
C ALA A 134 2.09 6.86 28.88
N GLU A 135 3.09 6.84 28.00
CA GLU A 135 4.27 7.69 28.14
C GLU A 135 3.91 9.18 28.05
N GLU A 136 3.13 9.56 27.04
CA GLU A 136 2.67 10.94 26.90
C GLU A 136 1.79 11.38 28.07
N PHE A 137 0.83 10.55 28.46
CA PHE A 137 -0.05 10.84 29.58
C PHE A 137 0.75 11.10 30.88
N ARG A 138 1.77 10.30 31.16
CA ARG A 138 2.63 10.50 32.34
C ARG A 138 3.46 11.77 32.26
N ALA A 139 3.97 12.13 31.08
CA ALA A 139 4.67 13.39 30.88
C ALA A 139 3.75 14.60 31.17
N LEU A 140 2.50 14.54 30.70
CA LEU A 140 1.49 15.57 30.99
C LEU A 140 1.11 15.62 32.48
N LEU A 141 0.97 14.46 33.12
CA LEU A 141 0.70 14.37 34.56
C LEU A 141 1.83 15.00 35.38
N ALA A 142 3.08 14.64 35.08
CA ALA A 142 4.27 15.22 35.71
C ALA A 142 4.29 16.74 35.56
N GLU A 143 4.08 17.24 34.34
CA GLU A 143 4.03 18.68 34.06
C GLU A 143 2.91 19.38 34.84
N ARG A 144 1.74 18.75 34.96
CA ARG A 144 0.63 19.28 35.76
C ARG A 144 0.95 19.35 37.24
N ILE A 145 1.58 18.31 37.80
CA ILE A 145 1.99 18.29 39.21
C ILE A 145 3.01 19.40 39.48
N ARG A 146 3.94 19.61 38.54
CA ARG A 146 4.91 20.71 38.57
C ARG A 146 4.23 22.07 38.53
N MET A 147 3.27 22.28 37.62
CA MET A 147 2.49 23.52 37.52
C MET A 147 1.64 23.79 38.77
N ALA A 148 1.16 22.75 39.45
CA ALA A 148 0.42 22.84 40.70
C ALA A 148 1.32 23.12 41.92
N GLY A 149 2.66 23.16 41.75
CA GLY A 149 3.61 23.53 42.80
C GLY A 149 4.05 22.39 43.72
N TYR A 150 3.78 21.14 43.35
CA TYR A 150 4.18 19.95 44.12
C TYR A 150 5.60 19.46 43.82
N GLY A 151 6.32 20.13 42.93
CA GLY A 151 7.69 19.80 42.54
C GLY A 151 7.78 18.99 41.25
N ASP A 152 8.99 18.56 40.93
CA ASP A 152 9.27 17.75 39.75
C ASP A 152 8.91 16.28 40.02
N VAL A 153 8.23 15.65 39.08
CA VAL A 153 7.80 14.25 39.15
C VAL A 153 8.28 13.58 37.87
N ASP A 154 9.09 12.53 38.01
CA ASP A 154 9.53 11.75 36.85
C ASP A 154 8.45 10.75 36.39
N GLY A 155 8.68 10.11 35.24
CA GLY A 155 7.73 9.15 34.67
C GLY A 155 7.47 7.91 35.54
N ALA A 156 8.38 7.55 36.45
CA ALA A 156 8.20 6.41 37.35
C ALA A 156 7.32 6.80 38.56
N ALA A 157 7.53 7.99 39.11
CA ALA A 157 6.68 8.55 40.15
C ALA A 157 5.27 8.85 39.62
N ALA A 158 5.14 9.33 38.38
CA ALA A 158 3.84 9.51 37.73
C ALA A 158 3.09 8.17 37.53
N GLU A 159 3.81 7.10 37.16
CA GLU A 159 3.25 5.75 37.09
C GLU A 159 2.78 5.28 38.47
N ALA A 160 3.63 5.41 39.50
CA ALA A 160 3.29 5.01 40.87
C ALA A 160 2.06 5.74 41.41
N LEU A 161 1.91 7.04 41.12
CA LEU A 161 0.72 7.81 41.49
C LEU A 161 -0.54 7.30 40.78
N THR A 162 -0.43 6.93 39.50
CA THR A 162 -1.54 6.37 38.72
C THR A 162 -1.93 5.00 39.28
N GLU A 163 -0.95 4.15 39.58
CA GLU A 163 -1.17 2.84 40.18
C GLU A 163 -1.78 2.93 41.58
N GLU A 164 -1.31 3.86 42.43
CA GLU A 164 -1.89 4.12 43.75
C GLU A 164 -3.35 4.64 43.65
N THR A 165 -3.62 5.50 42.67
CA THR A 165 -4.93 6.14 42.50
C THR A 165 -5.97 5.19 41.90
N PHE A 166 -5.60 4.44 40.86
CA PHE A 166 -6.54 3.62 40.08
C PHE A 166 -6.41 2.12 40.35
N GLY A 167 -5.40 1.69 41.11
CA GLY A 167 -5.16 0.28 41.45
C GLY A 167 -4.65 -0.56 40.28
N MET A 168 -4.15 0.05 39.21
CA MET A 168 -3.62 -0.60 38.01
C MET A 168 -2.63 0.32 37.28
N SER A 169 -1.79 -0.26 36.43
CA SER A 169 -0.84 0.51 35.62
C SER A 169 -1.53 1.51 34.69
N THR A 170 -0.82 2.57 34.32
CA THR A 170 -1.34 3.61 33.39
C THR A 170 -1.82 2.98 32.09
N VAL A 171 -1.05 2.03 31.54
CA VAL A 171 -1.41 1.31 30.30
C VAL A 171 -2.73 0.55 30.47
N SER A 172 -2.87 -0.24 31.55
CA SER A 172 -4.10 -1.02 31.79
C SER A 172 -5.31 -0.11 31.98
N TRP A 173 -5.12 0.99 32.70
CA TRP A 173 -6.17 1.99 32.88
C TRP A 173 -6.59 2.61 31.55
N LEU A 174 -5.64 3.06 30.73
CA LEU A 174 -5.92 3.63 29.40
C LEU A 174 -6.58 2.62 28.46
N MET A 175 -6.19 1.34 28.50
CA MET A 175 -6.87 0.31 27.71
C MET A 175 -8.33 0.12 28.12
N SER A 176 -8.68 0.38 29.38
CA SER A 176 -10.03 0.20 29.91
C SER A 176 -10.93 1.43 29.73
N CYS A 177 -10.34 2.63 29.84
CA CYS A 177 -11.06 3.89 29.99
C CYS A 177 -10.62 4.99 29.01
N GLY A 178 -9.50 4.77 28.31
CA GLY A 178 -8.96 5.69 27.31
C GLY A 178 -9.67 5.59 25.96
N PRO A 179 -9.18 6.33 24.95
CA PRO A 179 -9.79 6.36 23.63
C PRO A 179 -9.48 5.07 22.87
N ALA A 180 -10.38 4.65 21.98
CA ALA A 180 -10.13 3.56 21.06
C ALA A 180 -9.10 3.98 19.98
N LEU A 181 -7.82 3.80 20.27
CA LEU A 181 -6.71 4.23 19.41
C LEU A 181 -6.70 3.55 18.03
N MET A 182 -7.24 2.34 17.95
CA MET A 182 -7.30 1.54 16.73
C MET A 182 -8.71 0.96 16.57
N PRO A 183 -9.11 0.56 15.34
CA PRO A 183 -10.35 -0.19 15.16
C PRO A 183 -10.28 -1.50 15.96
N SER A 184 -11.43 -2.07 16.31
CA SER A 184 -11.45 -3.37 16.99
C SER A 184 -10.91 -4.47 16.07
N LEU A 185 -10.46 -5.58 16.65
CA LEU A 185 -10.04 -6.74 15.86
C LEU A 185 -11.19 -7.22 14.96
N GLU A 186 -12.43 -7.25 15.49
CA GLU A 186 -13.59 -7.63 14.71
C GLU A 186 -13.86 -6.67 13.54
N GLU A 187 -13.65 -5.36 13.74
CA GLU A 187 -13.78 -4.36 12.68
C GLU A 187 -12.72 -4.56 11.58
N LEU A 188 -11.47 -4.83 11.95
CA LEU A 188 -10.41 -5.14 10.99
C LEU A 188 -10.70 -6.44 10.25
N GLN A 189 -11.07 -7.51 10.96
CA GLN A 189 -11.40 -8.80 10.36
C GLN A 189 -12.61 -8.69 9.44
N ALA A 190 -13.62 -7.89 9.77
CA ALA A 190 -14.78 -7.68 8.91
C ALA A 190 -14.41 -7.08 7.54
N VAL A 191 -13.33 -6.30 7.47
CA VAL A 191 -12.85 -5.63 6.25
C VAL A 191 -11.79 -6.44 5.52
N TYR A 192 -10.90 -7.14 6.23
CA TYR A 192 -9.70 -7.75 5.65
C TYR A 192 -9.70 -9.28 5.67
N ASP A 193 -10.51 -9.95 6.49
CA ASP A 193 -10.59 -11.41 6.49
C ASP A 193 -11.51 -11.88 5.36
N GLY A 194 -11.06 -12.92 4.66
CA GLY A 194 -11.91 -13.62 3.71
C GLY A 194 -11.15 -14.30 2.59
N SER A 195 -11.90 -14.71 1.58
CA SER A 195 -11.36 -15.31 0.38
C SER A 195 -12.17 -14.92 -0.84
N GLY A 196 -11.58 -15.11 -2.01
CA GLY A 196 -12.27 -14.94 -3.27
C GLY A 196 -11.31 -14.97 -4.44
N THR A 197 -11.59 -14.16 -5.46
CA THR A 197 -10.77 -14.08 -6.67
C THR A 197 -9.99 -12.78 -6.71
N TYR A 198 -8.85 -12.81 -7.41
CA TYR A 198 -8.07 -11.61 -7.65
C TYR A 198 -7.71 -11.48 -9.13
N GLU A 199 -7.54 -10.24 -9.57
CA GLU A 199 -6.99 -9.89 -10.87
C GLU A 199 -5.88 -8.84 -10.69
N THR A 200 -4.92 -8.87 -11.60
CA THR A 200 -3.78 -7.95 -11.63
C THR A 200 -3.69 -7.29 -13.00
N ALA A 201 -3.62 -5.96 -13.01
CA ALA A 201 -3.43 -5.19 -14.22
C ALA A 201 -2.65 -3.91 -13.89
N ASP A 202 -1.61 -3.61 -14.66
CA ASP A 202 -0.86 -2.35 -14.57
C ASP A 202 -0.37 -1.97 -13.15
N GLY A 203 0.01 -2.97 -12.33
CA GLY A 203 0.47 -2.76 -10.95
C GLY A 203 -0.66 -2.54 -9.93
N ILE A 204 -1.90 -2.82 -10.32
CA ILE A 204 -3.08 -2.81 -9.47
C ILE A 204 -3.50 -4.24 -9.19
N LEU A 205 -3.79 -4.53 -7.92
CA LEU A 205 -4.40 -5.76 -7.44
C LEU A 205 -5.87 -5.46 -7.13
N ALA A 206 -6.78 -6.12 -7.83
CA ALA A 206 -8.20 -6.10 -7.54
C ALA A 206 -8.58 -7.41 -6.86
N ARG A 207 -9.08 -7.35 -5.62
CA ARG A 207 -9.57 -8.51 -4.85
C ARG A 207 -11.07 -8.45 -4.74
N GLN A 208 -11.75 -9.50 -5.21
CA GLN A 208 -13.19 -9.67 -5.10
C GLN A 208 -13.49 -10.71 -4.03
N PHE A 209 -14.10 -10.29 -2.93
CA PHE A 209 -14.43 -11.19 -1.81
C PHE A 209 -15.72 -11.96 -2.11
N GLU A 210 -15.66 -13.28 -2.00
CA GLU A 210 -16.80 -14.19 -2.24
C GLU A 210 -17.58 -14.51 -0.95
N SER A 211 -16.95 -14.34 0.22
CA SER A 211 -17.56 -14.60 1.52
C SER A 211 -16.95 -13.71 2.60
N GLY A 212 -17.78 -13.15 3.48
CA GLY A 212 -17.41 -12.22 4.54
C GLY A 212 -18.53 -11.22 4.87
N ALA A 213 -18.30 -10.32 5.83
CA ALA A 213 -19.21 -9.19 6.12
C ALA A 213 -19.18 -8.13 4.99
N PHE A 214 -18.09 -8.10 4.23
CA PHE A 214 -17.88 -7.23 3.08
C PHE A 214 -17.94 -8.05 1.77
N VAL A 215 -19.06 -7.95 1.04
CA VAL A 215 -19.13 -8.41 -0.36
C VAL A 215 -18.78 -7.21 -1.22
N GLY A 216 -17.53 -7.10 -1.64
CA GLY A 216 -17.04 -5.95 -2.38
C GLY A 216 -15.74 -6.22 -3.12
N THR A 217 -15.39 -5.29 -4.00
CA THR A 217 -14.12 -5.27 -4.72
C THR A 217 -13.19 -4.27 -4.03
N LYS A 218 -11.99 -4.71 -3.67
CA LYS A 218 -10.94 -3.86 -3.13
C LYS A 218 -9.83 -3.71 -4.17
N GLU A 219 -9.57 -2.48 -4.61
CA GLU A 219 -8.52 -2.16 -5.57
C GLU A 219 -7.37 -1.44 -4.87
N GLU A 220 -6.19 -2.04 -4.94
CA GLU A 220 -4.99 -1.59 -4.23
C GLU A 220 -3.81 -1.55 -5.21
N ARG A 221 -2.94 -0.54 -5.12
CA ARG A 221 -1.64 -0.64 -5.81
C ARG A 221 -0.76 -1.61 -5.03
N TYR A 222 0.03 -2.39 -5.73
CA TYR A 222 0.96 -3.31 -5.07
C TYR A 222 2.39 -3.12 -5.55
N ILE A 223 3.33 -3.32 -4.63
CA ILE A 223 4.77 -3.40 -4.92
C ILE A 223 5.28 -4.70 -4.32
N LEU A 224 5.96 -5.50 -5.15
CA LEU A 224 6.70 -6.67 -4.71
C LEU A 224 8.09 -6.24 -4.26
N LYS A 225 8.43 -6.53 -3.00
CA LYS A 225 9.76 -6.27 -2.44
C LYS A 225 10.21 -7.49 -1.65
N ASP A 226 11.13 -8.26 -2.21
CA ASP A 226 11.61 -9.52 -1.63
C ASP A 226 10.46 -10.50 -1.33
N SER A 227 10.12 -10.72 -0.06
CA SER A 227 9.00 -11.55 0.39
C SER A 227 7.80 -10.73 0.89
N ASP A 228 7.85 -9.41 0.76
CA ASP A 228 6.83 -8.49 1.26
C ASP A 228 5.95 -7.99 0.12
N LEU A 229 4.63 -7.97 0.37
CA LEU A 229 3.65 -7.38 -0.52
C LEU A 229 3.18 -6.06 0.09
N ILE A 230 3.68 -4.96 -0.46
CA ILE A 230 3.28 -3.63 -0.01
C ILE A 230 2.01 -3.25 -0.77
N LEU A 231 0.89 -3.14 -0.06
CA LEU A 231 -0.37 -2.65 -0.58
C LEU A 231 -0.52 -1.16 -0.29
N SER A 232 -0.96 -0.37 -1.26
CA SER A 232 -1.04 1.09 -1.13
C SER A 232 -2.23 1.67 -1.86
N GLY A 233 -3.02 2.46 -1.12
CA GLY A 233 -4.19 3.19 -1.61
C GLY A 233 -5.43 2.30 -1.72
N GLU A 234 -6.48 2.69 -1.01
CA GLU A 234 -7.83 2.13 -1.18
C GLU A 234 -8.57 3.03 -2.18
N ASN A 235 -8.76 2.54 -3.40
CA ASN A 235 -9.79 3.13 -4.26
C ASN A 235 -11.07 2.35 -3.99
N ASP A 236 -11.99 2.94 -3.23
CA ASP A 236 -13.36 2.44 -3.12
C ASP A 236 -14.01 2.52 -4.51
N ALA A 237 -13.88 1.45 -5.29
CA ALA A 237 -14.54 1.32 -6.57
C ALA A 237 -16.04 1.03 -6.35
N SER A 238 -16.80 2.11 -6.14
CA SER A 238 -18.23 2.27 -6.48
C SER A 238 -19.21 1.21 -5.94
N GLY A 239 -19.68 1.41 -4.70
CA GLY A 239 -21.00 0.92 -4.27
C GLY A 239 -22.11 1.82 -4.82
N SER A 240 -22.78 1.38 -5.90
CA SER A 240 -23.95 2.06 -6.45
C SER A 240 -25.18 1.91 -5.53
N GLY A 241 -25.58 3.01 -4.90
CA GLY A 241 -26.99 3.40 -4.76
C GLY A 241 -27.65 3.25 -3.38
N GLY A 242 -27.81 4.36 -2.66
CA GLY A 242 -28.76 4.44 -1.53
C GLY A 242 -28.60 5.62 -0.57
N SER A 243 -28.92 6.84 -1.04
CA SER A 243 -29.28 8.05 -0.26
C SER A 243 -28.34 8.56 0.84
N GLU A 244 -27.71 9.70 0.55
CA GLU A 244 -27.18 10.72 1.48
C GLU A 244 -28.21 11.08 2.59
N PRO A 245 -27.73 11.50 3.79
CA PRO A 245 -27.36 12.91 3.90
C PRO A 245 -26.07 13.20 4.68
N ASP A 246 -25.42 14.29 4.28
CA ASP A 246 -24.51 15.18 5.01
C ASP A 246 -23.40 14.53 5.86
N SER A 247 -22.19 14.45 5.28
CA SER A 247 -20.98 14.72 6.07
C SER A 247 -19.93 15.45 5.22
N GLU A 248 -19.91 16.77 5.42
CA GLU A 248 -18.97 17.72 4.86
C GLU A 248 -17.56 17.57 5.49
N TYR A 249 -16.91 16.40 5.49
CA TYR A 249 -15.49 16.30 5.90
C TYR A 249 -14.78 15.08 5.29
N ARG A 250 -14.50 15.10 3.97
CA ARG A 250 -13.40 14.29 3.42
C ARG A 250 -12.89 14.84 2.09
N LYS A 251 -12.03 15.85 2.17
CA LYS A 251 -11.09 16.22 1.11
C LYS A 251 -9.81 16.74 1.75
N LYS A 252 -8.75 15.93 1.80
CA LYS A 252 -7.40 16.40 1.46
C LYS A 252 -6.61 15.25 0.83
N ALA A 253 -6.36 15.42 -0.46
CA ALA A 253 -5.34 14.71 -1.20
C ALA A 253 -3.96 15.18 -0.72
N LEU A 254 -3.06 14.21 -0.52
CA LEU A 254 -1.63 14.42 -0.45
C LEU A 254 -1.16 15.21 -1.67
N THR A 255 -0.50 16.34 -1.45
CA THR A 255 0.35 16.97 -2.47
C THR A 255 1.58 17.55 -1.78
N GLY A 256 2.64 16.74 -1.71
CA GLY A 256 3.98 17.28 -1.58
C GLY A 256 4.35 17.99 -2.89
N LYS A 257 4.76 19.25 -2.80
CA LYS A 257 5.56 19.90 -3.84
C LYS A 257 6.73 20.62 -3.20
N HIS A 258 7.91 20.15 -3.58
CA HIS A 258 9.18 20.86 -3.57
C HIS A 258 9.03 22.26 -4.18
N LEU A 259 9.48 23.27 -3.43
CA LEU A 259 10.44 24.30 -3.85
C LEU A 259 11.08 24.92 -2.61
#